data_AF-L1Q4H3-F1
#
_entry.id   AF-L1Q4H3-F1
#
_cell.length_a   1.000
_cell.length_b   1.000
_cell.length_c   1.000
_cell.angle_alpha   90.00
_cell.angle_beta   90.00
_cell.angle_gamma   90.00
#
_symmetry.space_group_name_H-M   'P 1'
#
loop_
_entity.id
_entity.type
_entity.pdbx_description
1 polymer ?
#
loop_
_entity_poly.entity_id
_entity_poly.type
_entity_poly.pdbx_seq_one_letter_code
_entity_poly.pdbx_strand_id
1 'polypeptide(L)'
;MKLTNDFKHNLNTIKKELNVGKSFDVLERIIDVHNTKFYCYYLDGFVKDTNMEYVRRDMYNVKADEFKLITSANELIEKALSSIEASTDNDIDNLVKAVLSGQSILLCEKFPEALVLDYRTYPSRGIDEPDKEKVLRGSHDGFVETIVFNTALIRRRIRDSDLIFEMHTIGSISKTDIAIGYLNSTVDKKTLNKIRELIDILILNP
;
A
#
# COMPACT_ATOMS: atom_id res chain seq x y z
N MET A 1 -2.97 14.93 12.91
CA MET A 1 -2.82 14.47 14.33
C MET A 1 -1.41 13.95 14.49
N LYS A 2 -0.68 14.24 15.58
CA LYS A 2 0.71 13.75 15.72
C LYS A 2 0.81 12.34 16.29
N LEU A 3 1.88 11.62 15.91
CA LEU A 3 2.34 10.40 16.58
C LEU A 3 2.60 10.69 18.06
N THR A 4 2.29 9.69 18.89
CA THR A 4 2.42 9.77 20.34
C THR A 4 3.50 8.81 20.84
N ASN A 5 3.79 8.85 22.14
CA ASN A 5 4.70 7.86 22.76
C ASN A 5 4.06 6.47 22.92
N ASP A 6 2.73 6.34 22.72
CA ASP A 6 2.07 5.03 22.68
C ASP A 6 2.16 4.45 21.27
N PHE A 7 3.17 3.60 21.06
CA PHE A 7 3.42 3.00 19.76
C PHE A 7 2.25 2.12 19.28
N LYS A 8 1.60 1.40 20.19
CA LYS A 8 0.46 0.54 19.84
C LYS A 8 -0.74 1.38 19.41
N HIS A 9 -0.97 2.51 20.08
CA HIS A 9 -1.98 3.48 19.65
C HIS A 9 -1.68 4.00 18.24
N ASN A 10 -0.44 4.42 17.96
CA ASN A 10 -0.04 4.92 16.64
C ASN A 10 -0.30 3.89 15.53
N LEU A 11 0.11 2.62 15.73
CA LEU A 11 -0.13 1.55 14.76
C LEU A 11 -1.62 1.33 14.50
N ASN A 12 -2.43 1.29 15.55
CA ASN A 12 -3.88 1.10 15.41
C ASN A 12 -4.54 2.27 14.67
N THR A 13 -4.10 3.50 14.95
CA THR A 13 -4.61 4.70 14.27
C THR A 13 -4.27 4.66 12.79
N ILE A 14 -3.01 4.41 12.41
CA ILE A 14 -2.62 4.31 10.99
C ILE A 14 -3.36 3.19 10.28
N LYS A 15 -3.47 2.00 10.89
CA LYS A 15 -4.23 0.88 10.30
C LYS A 15 -5.69 1.25 10.03
N LYS A 16 -6.30 1.96 10.96
CA LYS A 16 -7.70 2.40 10.85
C LYS A 16 -7.86 3.42 9.74
N GLU A 17 -7.03 4.46 9.72
CA GLU A 17 -7.10 5.54 8.71
C GLU A 17 -6.80 5.03 7.30
N LEU A 18 -5.86 4.08 7.16
CA LEU A 18 -5.56 3.45 5.86
C LEU A 18 -6.51 2.30 5.48
N ASN A 19 -7.44 1.92 6.36
CA ASN A 19 -8.33 0.76 6.16
C ASN A 19 -7.54 -0.55 5.86
N VAL A 20 -6.41 -0.75 6.54
CA VAL A 20 -5.59 -1.97 6.43
C VAL A 20 -6.45 -3.20 6.75
N GLY A 21 -6.41 -4.20 5.87
CA GLY A 21 -7.19 -5.42 5.98
C GLY A 21 -8.64 -5.33 5.49
N LYS A 22 -9.16 -4.13 5.19
CA LYS A 22 -10.42 -3.96 4.44
C LYS A 22 -10.18 -3.80 2.95
N SER A 23 -9.18 -2.99 2.59
CA SER A 23 -8.74 -2.82 1.22
C SER A 23 -7.56 -3.76 0.97
N PHE A 24 -7.67 -4.66 -0.01
CA PHE A 24 -6.62 -5.68 -0.24
C PHE A 24 -5.29 -5.07 -0.71
N ASP A 25 -5.36 -3.93 -1.38
CA ASP A 25 -4.23 -3.21 -1.96
C ASP A 25 -3.44 -2.38 -0.93
N VAL A 26 -3.93 -2.26 0.31
CA VAL A 26 -3.21 -1.58 1.39
C VAL A 26 -2.53 -2.62 2.26
N LEU A 27 -1.20 -2.71 2.16
CA LEU A 27 -0.43 -3.77 2.79
C LEU A 27 0.30 -3.29 4.04
N GLU A 28 0.37 -4.21 5.01
CA GLU A 28 1.26 -4.12 6.16
C GLU A 28 2.34 -5.19 6.06
N ARG A 29 3.60 -4.78 6.27
CA ARG A 29 4.74 -5.69 6.40
C ARG A 29 5.55 -5.34 7.63
N ILE A 30 6.07 -6.36 8.31
CA ILE A 30 7.01 -6.17 9.42
C ILE A 30 8.39 -6.51 8.91
N ILE A 31 9.30 -5.54 8.98
CA ILE A 31 10.71 -5.70 8.63
C ILE A 31 11.48 -5.78 9.94
N ASP A 32 12.23 -6.86 10.14
CA ASP A 32 13.12 -7.00 11.30
C ASP A 32 14.58 -6.75 10.87
N VAL A 33 15.23 -5.81 11.53
CA VAL A 33 16.65 -5.51 11.37
C VAL A 33 17.30 -5.45 12.74
N HIS A 34 18.27 -6.32 13.00
CA HIS A 34 19.00 -6.39 14.27
C HIS A 34 18.08 -6.41 15.51
N ASN A 35 17.00 -7.22 15.47
CA ASN A 35 15.95 -7.31 16.50
C ASN A 35 15.16 -6.01 16.73
N THR A 36 15.18 -5.10 15.75
CA THR A 36 14.35 -3.89 15.75
C THR A 36 13.30 -4.05 14.65
N LYS A 37 12.03 -3.98 15.04
CA LYS A 37 10.90 -4.14 14.13
C LYS A 37 10.46 -2.80 13.56
N PHE A 38 10.28 -2.79 12.25
CA PHE A 38 9.74 -1.69 11.48
C PHE A 38 8.41 -2.13 10.88
N TYR A 39 7.35 -1.37 11.14
CA TYR A 39 6.01 -1.61 10.62
C TYR A 39 5.85 -0.76 9.37
N CYS A 40 5.87 -1.42 8.23
CA CYS A 40 5.80 -0.81 6.91
C CYS A 40 4.36 -0.82 6.40
N TYR A 41 3.89 0.32 5.92
CA TYR A 41 2.60 0.45 5.23
C TYR A 41 2.81 1.05 3.84
N TYR A 42 2.20 0.43 2.83
CA TYR A 42 2.31 0.84 1.43
C TYR A 42 1.13 0.32 0.60
N LEU A 43 0.99 0.84 -0.62
CA LEU A 43 0.03 0.35 -1.61
C LEU A 43 0.67 -0.71 -2.52
N ASP A 44 -0.01 -1.84 -2.66
CA ASP A 44 0.35 -2.89 -3.62
C ASP A 44 0.27 -2.35 -5.05
N GLY A 45 1.18 -2.81 -5.90
CA GLY A 45 1.33 -2.32 -7.27
C GLY A 45 2.02 -0.95 -7.42
N PHE A 46 2.32 -0.21 -6.33
CA PHE A 46 3.13 1.01 -6.36
C PHE A 46 4.56 0.82 -5.88
N VAL A 47 4.81 -0.25 -5.14
CA VAL A 47 6.12 -0.59 -4.57
C VAL A 47 6.50 -2.00 -5.01
N LYS A 48 7.72 -2.16 -5.52
CA LYS A 48 8.26 -3.49 -5.87
C LYS A 48 8.87 -4.14 -4.64
N ASP A 49 8.70 -5.45 -4.50
CA ASP A 49 9.30 -6.24 -3.40
C ASP A 49 10.82 -6.04 -3.30
N THR A 50 11.51 -5.88 -4.43
CA THR A 50 12.95 -5.59 -4.49
C THR A 50 13.33 -4.33 -3.73
N ASN A 51 12.47 -3.31 -3.73
CA ASN A 51 12.75 -2.03 -3.06
C ASN A 51 12.72 -2.22 -1.54
N MET A 52 11.76 -2.98 -1.02
CA MET A 52 11.70 -3.30 0.41
C MET A 52 12.88 -4.17 0.85
N GLU A 53 13.32 -5.10 0.00
CA GLU A 53 14.52 -5.90 0.27
C GLU A 53 15.80 -5.05 0.28
N TYR A 54 15.91 -4.03 -0.59
CA TYR A 54 17.03 -3.09 -0.55
C TYR A 54 17.05 -2.26 0.73
N VAL A 55 15.91 -1.70 1.15
CA VAL A 55 15.79 -1.01 2.45
C VAL A 55 16.29 -1.90 3.58
N ARG A 56 15.76 -3.12 3.66
CA ARG A 56 16.12 -4.08 4.71
C ARG A 56 17.61 -4.37 4.70
N ARG A 57 18.19 -4.61 3.52
CA ARG A 57 19.62 -4.93 3.36
C ARG A 57 20.50 -3.75 3.76
N ASP A 58 20.16 -2.55 3.33
CA ASP A 58 20.95 -1.35 3.60
C ASP A 58 20.94 -1.01 5.10
N MET A 59 19.78 -1.16 5.75
CA MET A 59 19.68 -1.10 7.22
C MET A 59 20.47 -2.21 7.93
N TYR A 60 20.46 -3.43 7.38
CA TYR A 60 21.18 -4.57 7.96
C TYR A 60 22.70 -4.44 7.82
N ASN A 61 23.19 -3.75 6.80
CA ASN A 61 24.62 -3.51 6.57
C ASN A 61 25.26 -2.59 7.62
N VAL A 62 24.46 -1.77 8.31
CA VAL A 62 24.93 -1.06 9.51
C VAL A 62 25.18 -2.10 10.60
N LYS A 63 26.36 -2.09 11.22
CA LYS A 63 26.72 -3.07 12.26
C LYS A 63 25.73 -3.00 13.41
N ALA A 64 25.39 -4.16 13.99
CA ALA A 64 24.38 -4.25 15.05
C ALA A 64 24.64 -3.29 16.22
N ASP A 65 25.89 -3.10 16.64
CA ASP A 65 26.23 -2.21 17.75
C ASP A 65 26.09 -0.73 17.39
N GLU A 66 26.34 -0.36 16.13
CA GLU A 66 26.10 1.00 15.62
C GLU A 66 24.60 1.25 15.43
N PHE A 67 23.87 0.25 14.94
CA PHE A 67 22.43 0.31 14.70
C PHE A 67 21.64 0.51 16.01
N LYS A 68 22.09 -0.11 17.12
CA LYS A 68 21.49 0.06 18.45
C LYS A 68 21.56 1.51 18.95
N LEU A 69 22.55 2.29 18.50
CA LEU A 69 22.74 3.68 18.91
C LEU A 69 21.83 4.65 18.15
N ILE A 70 21.16 4.20 17.08
CA ILE A 70 20.25 5.02 16.29
C ILE A 70 18.97 5.25 17.09
N THR A 71 18.62 6.52 17.32
CA THR A 71 17.48 6.91 18.16
C THR A 71 16.42 7.72 17.43
N SER A 72 16.66 8.08 16.17
CA SER A 72 15.69 8.81 15.34
C SER A 72 15.63 8.26 13.92
N ALA A 73 14.49 8.52 13.26
CA ALA A 73 14.28 8.17 11.88
C ALA A 73 15.24 8.93 10.94
N ASN A 74 15.55 10.20 11.22
CA ASN A 74 16.50 11.00 10.44
C ASN A 74 17.92 10.42 10.52
N GLU A 75 18.38 10.04 11.71
CA GLU A 75 19.69 9.42 11.90
C GLU A 75 19.79 8.08 11.14
N LEU A 76 18.71 7.29 11.12
CA LEU A 76 18.67 6.07 10.32
C LEU A 76 18.81 6.36 8.82
N ILE A 77 18.14 7.39 8.32
CA ILE A 77 18.23 7.79 6.91
C ILE A 77 19.67 8.16 6.55
N GLU A 78 20.31 9.02 7.35
CA GLU A 78 21.68 9.47 7.10
C GLU A 78 22.69 8.31 7.11
N LYS A 79 22.54 7.37 8.05
CA LYS A 79 23.50 6.28 8.24
C LYS A 79 23.28 5.07 7.33
N ALA A 80 22.02 4.79 6.96
CA ALA A 80 21.66 3.53 6.30
C ALA A 80 20.96 3.70 4.94
N LEU A 81 20.23 4.80 4.71
CA LEU A 81 19.33 4.94 3.54
C LEU A 81 19.65 6.17 2.69
N SER A 82 20.89 6.66 2.73
CA SER A 82 21.32 7.89 2.04
C SER A 82 21.27 7.82 0.51
N SER A 83 21.13 6.62 -0.05
CA SER A 83 21.02 6.37 -1.49
C SER A 83 19.60 6.54 -2.04
N ILE A 84 18.59 6.77 -1.17
CA ILE A 84 17.17 6.83 -1.52
C ILE A 84 16.59 8.18 -1.14
N GLU A 85 15.58 8.64 -1.90
CA GLU A 85 14.74 9.77 -1.47
C GLU A 85 13.90 9.35 -0.26
N ALA A 86 14.35 9.78 0.91
CA ALA A 86 13.76 9.49 2.19
C ALA A 86 13.60 10.77 3.02
N SER A 87 12.53 10.82 3.80
CA SER A 87 12.23 11.91 4.73
C SER A 87 11.58 11.37 6.00
N THR A 88 11.25 12.24 6.93
CA THR A 88 10.55 11.89 8.16
C THR A 88 9.31 12.76 8.35
N ASP A 89 8.28 12.19 8.96
CA ASP A 89 7.09 12.92 9.37
C ASP A 89 6.53 12.29 10.66
N ASN A 90 5.87 13.10 11.48
CA ASN A 90 5.19 12.67 12.69
C ASN A 90 3.71 13.05 12.71
N ASP A 91 3.18 13.70 11.67
CA ASP A 91 1.75 13.92 11.52
C ASP A 91 1.11 12.74 10.76
N ILE A 92 0.17 12.09 11.42
CA ILE A 92 -0.58 10.93 10.92
C ILE A 92 -1.29 11.27 9.60
N ASP A 93 -1.83 12.48 9.44
CA ASP A 93 -2.57 12.85 8.23
C ASP A 93 -1.60 12.95 7.04
N ASN A 94 -0.38 13.46 7.28
CA ASN A 94 0.68 13.47 6.26
C ASN A 94 1.16 12.06 5.94
N LEU A 95 1.34 11.20 6.94
CA LEU A 95 1.76 9.80 6.73
C LEU A 95 0.72 9.00 5.94
N VAL A 96 -0.56 9.16 6.26
CA VAL A 96 -1.67 8.55 5.51
C VAL A 96 -1.67 9.05 4.06
N LYS A 97 -1.54 10.37 3.85
CA LYS A 97 -1.45 10.95 2.49
C LYS A 97 -0.24 10.45 1.72
N ALA A 98 0.90 10.23 2.36
CA ALA A 98 2.10 9.70 1.75
C ALA A 98 1.84 8.29 1.20
N VAL A 99 1.25 7.40 2.01
CA VAL A 99 0.87 6.04 1.59
C VAL A 99 -0.14 6.06 0.44
N LEU A 100 -1.20 6.86 0.55
CA LEU A 100 -2.22 6.99 -0.51
C LEU A 100 -1.66 7.61 -1.79
N SER A 101 -0.54 8.33 -1.70
CA SER A 101 0.22 8.86 -2.83
C SER A 101 1.28 7.90 -3.37
N GLY A 102 1.35 6.70 -2.79
CA GLY A 102 2.19 5.57 -3.19
C GLY A 102 3.56 5.47 -2.52
N GLN A 103 3.89 6.37 -1.60
CA GLN A 103 5.12 6.25 -0.81
C GLN A 103 4.95 5.12 0.22
N SER A 104 6.05 4.66 0.79
CA SER A 104 6.03 3.71 1.90
C SER A 104 6.34 4.44 3.20
N ILE A 105 5.67 4.09 4.28
CA ILE A 105 6.01 4.60 5.61
C ILE A 105 6.51 3.46 6.50
N LEU A 106 7.55 3.69 7.29
CA LEU A 106 8.08 2.74 8.28
C LEU A 106 8.00 3.35 9.68
N LEU A 107 7.28 2.66 10.57
CA LEU A 107 7.17 3.03 11.98
C LEU A 107 8.05 2.12 12.84
N CYS A 108 8.80 2.71 13.77
CA CYS A 108 9.65 2.00 14.72
C CYS A 108 9.35 2.51 16.12
N GLU A 109 9.19 1.60 17.08
CA GLU A 109 8.89 1.96 18.49
C GLU A 109 9.97 2.85 19.11
N LYS A 110 11.21 2.74 18.65
CA LYS A 110 12.34 3.54 19.15
C LYS A 110 12.31 4.99 18.67
N PHE A 111 11.54 5.31 17.62
CA PHE A 111 11.62 6.60 16.93
C PHE A 111 10.36 7.44 17.19
N PRO A 112 10.52 8.75 17.45
CA PRO A 112 9.38 9.66 17.63
C PRO A 112 8.67 10.00 16.30
N GLU A 113 9.36 9.83 15.17
CA GLU A 113 8.85 10.01 13.81
C GLU A 113 8.90 8.71 13.00
N ALA A 114 8.06 8.65 11.97
CA ALA A 114 8.12 7.60 10.96
C ALA A 114 9.08 7.99 9.84
N LEU A 115 9.66 6.99 9.17
CA LEU A 115 10.35 7.19 7.89
C LEU A 115 9.30 7.23 6.77
N VAL A 116 9.49 8.11 5.80
CA VAL A 116 8.75 8.16 4.54
C VAL A 116 9.73 7.90 3.41
N LEU A 117 9.55 6.80 2.68
CA LEU A 117 10.45 6.34 1.63
C LEU A 117 9.75 6.42 0.28
N ASP A 118 10.42 7.05 -0.70
CA ASP A 118 9.89 7.16 -2.05
C ASP A 118 10.48 6.11 -3.00
N TYR A 119 9.71 5.04 -3.18
CA TYR A 119 10.01 3.94 -4.10
C TYR A 119 9.00 3.84 -5.24
N ARG A 120 8.20 4.89 -5.44
CA ARG A 120 7.04 4.85 -6.31
C ARG A 120 7.47 4.48 -7.72
N THR A 121 7.08 3.28 -8.11
CA THR A 121 7.19 2.85 -9.50
C THR A 121 5.78 2.78 -10.01
N TYR A 122 5.31 3.82 -10.70
CA TYR A 122 4.01 3.76 -11.34
C TYR A 122 4.07 2.72 -12.46
N PRO A 123 3.10 1.80 -12.58
CA PRO A 123 2.99 1.00 -13.78
C PRO A 123 2.86 1.95 -14.98
N SER A 124 3.92 2.00 -15.78
CA SER A 124 3.91 2.63 -17.09
C SER A 124 3.34 1.61 -18.07
N ARG A 125 2.47 2.05 -18.98
CA ARG A 125 2.07 1.21 -20.12
C ARG A 125 3.31 0.62 -20.76
N GLY A 126 3.39 -0.71 -20.84
CA GLY A 126 4.15 -1.33 -21.92
C GLY A 126 3.54 -0.85 -23.24
N ILE A 127 4.36 -0.65 -24.26
CA ILE A 127 3.94 -0.10 -25.57
C ILE A 127 3.00 -1.06 -26.34
N ASP A 128 2.58 -2.18 -25.76
CA ASP A 128 1.71 -3.13 -26.47
C ASP A 128 0.23 -2.78 -26.28
N GLU A 129 -0.32 -2.11 -27.30
CA GLU A 129 -1.77 -2.06 -27.53
C GLU A 129 -2.32 -3.49 -27.67
N PRO A 130 -3.41 -3.86 -26.99
CA PRO A 130 -4.20 -4.98 -27.43
C PRO A 130 -4.86 -4.61 -28.76
N ASP A 131 -4.49 -5.32 -29.82
CA ASP A 131 -5.17 -5.24 -31.11
C ASP A 131 -6.65 -5.65 -30.95
N LYS A 132 -7.53 -4.75 -31.39
CA LYS A 132 -9.00 -4.86 -31.48
C LYS A 132 -9.78 -4.45 -30.24
N GLU A 133 -9.93 -3.14 -30.06
CA GLU A 133 -11.23 -2.47 -30.21
C GLU A 133 -11.01 -0.96 -30.16
N LYS A 134 -11.19 -0.30 -31.30
CA LYS A 134 -10.91 1.12 -31.48
C LYS A 134 -12.04 1.94 -30.84
N VAL A 135 -11.99 2.15 -29.53
CA VAL A 135 -12.96 3.02 -28.84
C VAL A 135 -12.53 4.48 -29.03
N LEU A 136 -13.27 5.19 -29.87
CA LEU A 136 -13.12 6.63 -30.10
C LEU A 136 -13.54 7.42 -28.85
N ARG A 137 -12.56 8.08 -28.22
CA ARG A 137 -12.62 9.13 -27.16
C ARG A 137 -12.63 8.63 -25.70
N GLY A 138 -11.49 8.87 -25.03
CA GLY A 138 -11.28 8.79 -23.57
C GLY A 138 -9.79 8.61 -23.24
N SER A 139 -9.32 9.20 -22.13
CA SER A 139 -7.91 9.08 -21.68
C SER A 139 -7.52 7.60 -21.58
N HIS A 140 -6.49 7.21 -22.32
CA HIS A 140 -6.09 5.82 -22.44
C HIS A 140 -5.51 5.33 -21.09
N ASP A 141 -6.30 4.65 -20.27
CA ASP A 141 -5.84 3.64 -19.30
C ASP A 141 -6.85 2.49 -19.38
N GLY A 142 -6.60 1.53 -20.26
CA GLY A 142 -7.36 0.29 -20.29
C GLY A 142 -6.93 -0.61 -19.13
N PHE A 143 -7.89 -1.29 -18.52
CA PHE A 143 -7.57 -2.35 -17.56
C PHE A 143 -6.85 -3.51 -18.26
N VAL A 144 -6.00 -4.20 -17.52
CA VAL A 144 -5.27 -5.43 -17.92
C VAL A 144 -5.78 -6.63 -17.14
N GLU A 145 -5.26 -7.83 -17.38
CA GLU A 145 -5.75 -9.06 -16.72
C GLU A 145 -5.45 -9.09 -15.21
N THR A 146 -4.36 -8.45 -14.77
CA THR A 146 -3.94 -8.47 -13.37
C THR A 146 -4.72 -7.47 -12.51
N ILE A 147 -5.49 -7.98 -11.54
CA ILE A 147 -6.30 -7.17 -10.60
C ILE A 147 -5.46 -6.09 -9.91
N VAL A 148 -4.26 -6.43 -9.42
CA VAL A 148 -3.35 -5.49 -8.72
C VAL A 148 -2.98 -4.28 -9.59
N PHE A 149 -2.74 -4.48 -10.88
CA PHE A 149 -2.43 -3.35 -11.78
C PHE A 149 -3.65 -2.47 -12.02
N ASN A 150 -4.83 -3.06 -12.15
CA ASN A 150 -6.07 -2.30 -12.34
C ASN A 150 -6.41 -1.45 -11.13
N THR A 151 -6.30 -1.99 -9.92
CA THR A 151 -6.54 -1.22 -8.68
C THR A 151 -5.49 -0.14 -8.48
N ALA A 152 -4.22 -0.42 -8.81
CA ALA A 152 -3.16 0.59 -8.81
C ALA A 152 -3.46 1.76 -9.78
N LEU A 153 -3.98 1.48 -10.98
CA LEU A 153 -4.40 2.53 -11.93
C LEU A 153 -5.54 3.40 -11.36
N ILE A 154 -6.51 2.79 -10.67
CA ILE A 154 -7.60 3.55 -10.02
C ILE A 154 -7.05 4.37 -8.85
N ARG A 155 -6.21 3.78 -7.97
CA ARG A 155 -5.54 4.47 -6.85
C ARG A 155 -4.74 5.68 -7.29
N ARG A 156 -4.10 5.59 -8.46
CA ARG A 156 -3.31 6.72 -9.00
C ARG A 156 -4.19 7.96 -9.22
N ARG A 157 -5.47 7.75 -9.53
CA ARG A 157 -6.48 8.80 -9.73
C ARG A 157 -7.21 9.18 -8.44
N ILE A 158 -7.49 8.21 -7.58
CA ILE A 158 -8.23 8.39 -6.32
C ILE A 158 -7.34 8.03 -5.13
N ARG A 159 -6.72 9.06 -4.55
CA ARG A 159 -5.79 8.96 -3.40
C ARG A 159 -6.52 9.19 -2.08
N ASP A 160 -7.62 8.47 -1.89
CA ASP A 160 -8.51 8.64 -0.75
C ASP A 160 -8.62 7.31 0.01
N SER A 161 -8.50 7.34 1.33
CA SER A 161 -8.66 6.17 2.20
C SER A 161 -10.08 5.61 2.19
N ASP A 162 -11.06 6.42 1.78
CA ASP A 162 -12.45 5.99 1.63
C ASP A 162 -12.65 5.03 0.45
N LEU A 163 -11.73 5.04 -0.53
CA LEU A 163 -11.71 4.03 -1.58
C LEU A 163 -11.24 2.70 -0.99
N ILE A 164 -12.10 1.70 -1.08
CA ILE A 164 -11.86 0.33 -0.64
C ILE A 164 -11.93 -0.59 -1.84
N PHE A 165 -10.97 -1.51 -1.92
CA PHE A 165 -11.02 -2.67 -2.81
C PHE A 165 -11.16 -3.94 -1.99
N GLU A 166 -12.33 -4.56 -2.08
CA GLU A 166 -12.66 -5.81 -1.39
C GLU A 166 -12.45 -6.99 -2.33
N MET A 167 -11.67 -7.97 -1.91
CA MET A 167 -11.38 -9.17 -2.69
C MET A 167 -12.35 -10.30 -2.35
N HIS A 168 -12.90 -10.93 -3.38
CA HIS A 168 -13.73 -12.14 -3.31
C HIS A 168 -13.10 -13.23 -4.17
N THR A 169 -13.22 -14.48 -3.75
CA THR A 169 -12.81 -15.63 -4.56
C THR A 169 -14.00 -16.56 -4.74
N ILE A 170 -14.43 -16.76 -5.99
CA ILE A 170 -15.60 -17.57 -6.33
C ILE A 170 -15.23 -18.77 -7.21
N GLY A 171 -16.18 -19.69 -7.39
CA GLY A 171 -15.98 -20.93 -8.17
C GLY A 171 -15.55 -22.12 -7.32
N SER A 172 -15.95 -23.33 -7.73
CA SER A 172 -15.67 -24.58 -7.01
C SER A 172 -14.46 -25.32 -7.57
N ILE A 173 -14.28 -25.31 -8.90
CA ILE A 173 -13.20 -26.01 -9.62
C ILE A 173 -12.09 -25.02 -9.99
N SER A 174 -12.40 -24.06 -10.86
CA SER A 174 -11.53 -22.90 -11.10
C SER A 174 -11.87 -21.84 -10.06
N LYS A 175 -10.88 -21.43 -9.26
CA LYS A 175 -11.01 -20.32 -8.31
C LYS A 175 -10.71 -19.03 -9.06
N THR A 176 -11.66 -18.09 -9.07
CA THR A 176 -11.50 -16.80 -9.73
C THR A 176 -11.59 -15.69 -8.70
N ASP A 177 -10.59 -14.81 -8.70
CA ASP A 177 -10.54 -13.63 -7.87
C ASP A 177 -11.30 -12.47 -8.52
N ILE A 178 -12.08 -11.75 -7.72
CA ILE A 178 -12.89 -10.60 -8.10
C ILE A 178 -12.66 -9.49 -7.07
N ALA A 179 -12.37 -8.28 -7.55
CA ALA A 179 -12.27 -7.10 -6.69
C ALA A 179 -13.48 -6.19 -6.85
N ILE A 180 -14.11 -5.81 -5.74
CA ILE A 180 -15.16 -4.79 -5.69
C ILE A 180 -14.54 -3.49 -5.18
N GLY A 181 -14.47 -2.46 -6.04
CA GLY A 181 -14.03 -1.12 -5.67
C GLY A 181 -15.19 -0.20 -5.32
N TYR A 182 -15.14 0.50 -4.19
CA TYR A 182 -16.17 1.47 -3.78
C TYR A 182 -15.64 2.55 -2.81
N LEU A 183 -16.33 3.70 -2.77
CA LEU A 183 -16.12 4.73 -1.75
C LEU A 183 -17.02 4.44 -0.54
N ASN A 184 -16.43 4.10 0.60
CA ASN A 184 -17.14 3.58 1.75
C ASN A 184 -18.12 4.58 2.39
N SER A 185 -17.85 5.88 2.35
CA SER A 185 -18.70 6.92 2.92
C SER A 185 -19.93 7.24 2.06
N THR A 186 -19.87 7.00 0.74
CA THR A 186 -20.91 7.42 -0.22
C THR A 186 -21.70 6.26 -0.81
N VAL A 187 -21.18 5.04 -0.78
CA VAL A 187 -21.86 3.86 -1.33
C VAL A 187 -23.13 3.52 -0.55
N ASP A 188 -24.23 3.25 -1.26
CA ASP A 188 -25.43 2.68 -0.64
C ASP A 188 -25.15 1.25 -0.17
N LYS A 189 -25.17 1.05 1.16
CA LYS A 189 -24.83 -0.24 1.78
C LYS A 189 -25.79 -1.36 1.40
N LYS A 190 -27.06 -1.04 1.12
CA LYS A 190 -28.04 -2.04 0.67
C LYS A 190 -27.68 -2.57 -0.71
N THR A 191 -27.34 -1.69 -1.64
CA THR A 191 -26.90 -2.06 -2.99
C THR A 191 -25.57 -2.81 -2.94
N LEU A 192 -24.59 -2.34 -2.16
CA LEU A 192 -23.30 -3.03 -2.01
C LEU A 192 -23.46 -4.47 -1.51
N ASN A 193 -24.32 -4.70 -0.51
CA ASN A 193 -24.59 -6.05 -0.01
C ASN A 193 -25.25 -6.95 -1.07
N LYS A 194 -26.19 -6.42 -1.85
CA LYS A 194 -26.79 -7.17 -2.96
C LYS A 194 -25.73 -7.55 -4.01
N ILE A 195 -24.78 -6.66 -4.31
CA ILE A 195 -23.69 -6.96 -5.25
C ILE A 195 -22.82 -8.10 -4.71
N ARG A 196 -22.47 -8.08 -3.42
CA ARG A 196 -21.73 -9.18 -2.77
C ARG A 196 -22.48 -10.51 -2.88
N GLU A 197 -23.76 -10.53 -2.52
CA GLU A 197 -24.61 -11.72 -2.61
C GLU A 197 -24.69 -12.27 -4.05
N LEU A 198 -24.77 -11.38 -5.05
CA LEU A 198 -24.78 -11.77 -6.46
C LEU A 198 -23.45 -12.35 -6.92
N ILE A 199 -22.33 -11.83 -6.43
CA ILE A 199 -20.98 -12.36 -6.70
C ILE A 199 -20.83 -13.76 -6.13
N ASP A 200 -21.29 -14.01 -4.91
CA ASP A 200 -21.11 -15.32 -4.28
C ASP A 200 -21.88 -16.46 -4.97
N ILE A 201 -22.94 -16.15 -5.72
CA ILE A 201 -23.73 -17.13 -6.50
C ILE A 201 -23.35 -17.21 -7.98
N LEU A 202 -22.40 -16.40 -8.44
CA LEU A 202 -21.99 -16.39 -9.84
C LEU A 202 -21.32 -17.73 -10.19
N ILE A 203 -21.86 -18.38 -11.22
CA ILE A 203 -21.26 -19.57 -11.83
C ILE A 203 -20.41 -19.07 -12.99
N LEU A 204 -19.11 -18.96 -12.76
CA LEU A 204 -18.17 -18.67 -13.85
C LEU A 204 -17.90 -19.95 -14.62
N ASN A 205 -18.20 -19.90 -15.92
CA ASN A 205 -17.80 -20.97 -16.82
C ASN A 205 -16.29 -20.87 -17.04
N PRO A 206 -15.57 -22.02 -17.04
CA PRO A 206 -14.14 -22.06 -17.29
C PRO A 206 -13.76 -21.57 -18.68
#